data_AF-A0A257PBP4-F1
#
_entry.id   AF-A0A257PBP4-F1
#
_cell.length_a   1.000
_cell.length_b   1.000
_cell.length_c   1.000
_cell.angle_alpha   90.00
_cell.angle_beta   90.00
_cell.angle_gamma   90.00
#
_symmetry.space_group_name_H-M   'P 1'
#
loop_
_entity.id
_entity.type
_entity.pdbx_description
1 polymer ?
#
loop_
_entity_poly.entity_id
_entity_poly.type
_entity_poly.pdbx_seq_one_letter_code
_entity_poly.pdbx_strand_id
1 'polypeptide(L)'
;MAWRVNGRRARRRRSVTEQTSGQDRDAEIRQARSQAAQTLRPSVPALEAMLFEAVPLLDHGFVRVIDYMGDDSAIVQAARVSYGRGTRRVQEDAGLIRYLMRHRHSTPFEMCEIKFHVKLPIFIARQWIRHRMANVNEYSARYSILDKEFYIPAPEALAAQSLTNRQGRGAVLQGEEAVMVLDLLRTDAERCYADYATMLNEGEQTDPSRQGLARELARMNLTLNTYTQWYWKTDLHNLFHFLSLRADAHAQYEIRVYAEAMLRITEAWVPVATQAFRDYRLGAVTLSAQMVDVLRRRLAGETVTAENSGMSRREWTEFTAHFPLVVPGGDPA
;
A
#
# COMPACT_ATOMS: atom_id res chain seq x y z
N MET A 1 20.39 -29.54 -59.19
CA MET A 1 20.32 -30.16 -57.85
C MET A 1 20.70 -29.09 -56.83
N ALA A 2 19.72 -28.40 -56.24
CA ALA A 2 19.14 -28.73 -54.94
C ALA A 2 19.99 -28.18 -53.78
N TRP A 3 19.62 -26.99 -53.30
CA TRP A 3 19.85 -26.59 -51.91
C TRP A 3 18.47 -26.47 -51.25
N ARG A 4 18.12 -27.50 -50.48
CA ARG A 4 16.88 -27.56 -49.69
C ARG A 4 17.05 -26.68 -48.44
N VAL A 5 16.15 -25.72 -48.28
CA VAL A 5 15.93 -24.98 -47.04
C VAL A 5 15.19 -25.91 -46.08
N ASN A 6 15.84 -26.34 -45.00
CA ASN A 6 15.22 -27.17 -43.97
C ASN A 6 14.53 -26.30 -42.90
N GLY A 7 13.28 -26.67 -42.61
CA GLY A 7 12.30 -25.86 -41.88
C GLY A 7 12.61 -25.63 -40.41
N ARG A 8 12.34 -24.39 -39.96
CA ARG A 8 12.15 -24.07 -38.55
C ARG A 8 10.78 -24.56 -38.13
N ARG A 9 10.73 -25.61 -37.30
CA ARG A 9 9.55 -25.97 -36.51
C ARG A 9 9.13 -24.76 -35.69
N ALA A 10 7.96 -24.21 -35.99
CA ALA A 10 7.29 -23.23 -35.13
C ALA A 10 6.96 -23.92 -33.79
N ARG A 11 7.75 -23.63 -32.75
CA ARG A 11 7.31 -23.84 -31.37
C ARG A 11 6.08 -22.95 -31.18
N ARG A 12 4.88 -23.53 -31.14
CA ARG A 12 3.69 -22.90 -30.54
C ARG A 12 4.09 -22.44 -29.14
N ARG A 13 4.40 -21.16 -28.98
CA ARG A 13 4.39 -20.52 -27.66
C ARG A 13 2.92 -20.45 -27.26
N ARG A 14 2.53 -21.24 -26.27
CA ARG A 14 1.27 -21.02 -25.55
C ARG A 14 1.29 -19.57 -25.04
N SER A 15 0.25 -18.82 -25.33
CA SER A 15 -0.02 -17.51 -24.73
C SER A 15 -0.02 -17.66 -23.22
N VAL A 16 0.64 -16.75 -22.51
CA VAL A 16 0.77 -16.74 -21.04
C VAL A 16 -0.50 -16.15 -20.38
N THR A 17 -1.66 -16.38 -20.97
CA THR A 17 -2.92 -15.75 -20.54
C THR A 17 -4.08 -16.71 -20.75
N GLU A 18 -3.96 -17.90 -20.17
CA GLU A 18 -5.14 -18.59 -19.65
C GLU A 18 -5.26 -18.14 -18.20
N GLN A 19 -6.44 -17.65 -17.84
CA GLN A 19 -6.84 -17.35 -16.47
C GLN A 19 -6.33 -18.46 -15.56
N THR A 20 -5.38 -18.16 -14.68
CA THR A 20 -5.14 -19.07 -13.56
C THR A 20 -6.36 -18.95 -12.66
N SER A 21 -7.24 -19.95 -12.78
CA SER A 21 -8.38 -20.16 -11.89
C SER A 21 -7.91 -20.13 -10.43
N GLY A 22 -8.81 -19.99 -9.46
CA GLY A 22 -8.43 -20.11 -8.04
C GLY A 22 -7.59 -21.37 -7.75
N GLN A 23 -7.89 -22.46 -8.47
CA GLN A 23 -7.17 -23.73 -8.40
C GLN A 23 -5.73 -23.65 -8.92
N ASP A 24 -5.49 -22.87 -9.97
CA ASP A 24 -4.15 -22.69 -10.53
C ASP A 24 -3.28 -21.76 -9.68
N ARG A 25 -3.87 -20.72 -9.06
CA ARG A 25 -3.16 -19.86 -8.11
C ARG A 25 -2.70 -20.64 -6.89
N ASP A 26 -3.57 -21.47 -6.33
CA ASP A 26 -3.21 -22.34 -5.21
C ASP A 26 -2.14 -23.37 -5.63
N ALA A 27 -2.15 -23.81 -6.89
CA ALA A 27 -1.11 -24.69 -7.42
C ALA A 27 0.25 -23.98 -7.55
N GLU A 28 0.29 -22.75 -8.03
CA GLU A 28 1.51 -21.93 -8.07
C GLU A 28 2.07 -21.68 -6.67
N ILE A 29 1.21 -21.36 -5.70
CA ILE A 29 1.60 -21.15 -4.30
C ILE A 29 2.17 -22.45 -3.72
N ARG A 30 1.46 -23.58 -3.88
CA ARG A 30 1.96 -24.89 -3.45
C ARG A 30 3.29 -25.23 -4.09
N GLN A 31 3.45 -24.95 -5.39
CA GLN A 31 4.70 -25.18 -6.11
C GLN A 31 5.83 -24.33 -5.54
N ALA A 32 5.61 -23.02 -5.33
CA ALA A 32 6.60 -22.13 -4.72
C ALA A 32 7.00 -22.60 -3.32
N ARG A 33 6.03 -23.00 -2.49
CA ARG A 33 6.26 -23.50 -1.13
C ARG A 33 6.91 -24.89 -1.10
N SER A 34 6.69 -25.73 -2.12
CA SER A 34 7.31 -27.06 -2.23
C SER A 34 8.82 -27.02 -2.47
N GLN A 35 9.35 -25.86 -2.88
CA GLN A 35 10.78 -25.65 -3.13
C GLN A 35 11.54 -25.10 -1.91
N ALA A 36 10.94 -25.17 -0.71
CA ALA A 36 11.58 -24.72 0.52
C ALA A 36 12.89 -25.48 0.79
N ALA A 37 13.94 -24.75 1.14
CA ALA A 37 15.25 -25.29 1.48
C ALA A 37 15.72 -24.72 2.82
N GLN A 38 16.53 -25.49 3.56
CA GLN A 38 17.16 -25.00 4.78
C GLN A 38 18.11 -23.85 4.45
N THR A 39 18.07 -22.76 5.25
CA THR A 39 18.90 -21.57 5.03
C THR A 39 19.60 -21.15 6.32
N LEU A 40 20.78 -20.50 6.16
CA LEU A 40 21.49 -19.84 7.26
C LEU A 40 20.96 -18.42 7.52
N ARG A 41 20.12 -17.90 6.63
CA ARG A 41 19.50 -16.58 6.77
C ARG A 41 18.51 -16.58 7.95
N PRO A 42 18.34 -15.45 8.66
CA PRO A 42 17.26 -15.33 9.62
C PRO A 42 15.92 -15.56 8.90
N SER A 43 15.02 -16.28 9.56
CA SER A 43 13.66 -16.50 9.10
C SER A 43 12.68 -16.14 10.22
N VAL A 44 11.55 -15.55 9.85
CA VAL A 44 10.51 -15.13 10.78
C VAL A 44 9.30 -16.04 10.56
N PRO A 45 9.02 -17.01 11.45
CA PRO A 45 7.99 -18.03 11.22
C PRO A 45 6.60 -17.47 10.87
N ALA A 46 6.21 -16.36 11.50
CA ALA A 46 4.93 -15.71 11.23
C ALA A 46 4.85 -15.13 9.81
N LEU A 47 5.93 -14.53 9.30
CA LEU A 47 5.98 -14.02 7.92
C LEU A 47 6.15 -15.16 6.89
N GLU A 48 6.94 -16.20 7.21
CA GLU A 48 7.07 -17.41 6.37
C GLU A 48 5.71 -18.07 6.11
N ALA A 49 4.84 -18.09 7.11
CA ALA A 49 3.48 -18.59 6.97
C ALA A 49 2.64 -17.78 5.96
N MET A 50 2.99 -16.52 5.71
CA MET A 50 2.31 -15.61 4.78
C MET A 50 2.98 -15.52 3.39
N LEU A 51 4.18 -16.09 3.21
CA LEU A 51 4.88 -16.02 1.93
C LEU A 51 4.06 -16.66 0.81
N PHE A 52 3.98 -15.94 -0.32
CA PHE A 52 3.25 -16.29 -1.53
C PHE A 52 1.72 -16.34 -1.38
N GLU A 53 1.18 -16.21 -0.17
CA GLU A 53 -0.26 -16.10 0.04
C GLU A 53 -0.73 -14.68 -0.30
N ALA A 54 -1.78 -14.59 -1.11
CA ALA A 54 -2.40 -13.32 -1.45
C ALA A 54 -3.40 -12.92 -0.36
N VAL A 55 -3.25 -11.72 0.20
CA VAL A 55 -4.27 -11.07 1.03
C VAL A 55 -5.20 -10.32 0.08
N PRO A 56 -6.46 -10.78 -0.15
CA PRO A 56 -7.39 -10.10 -1.05
C PRO A 56 -7.78 -8.73 -0.49
N LEU A 57 -7.88 -7.73 -1.37
CA LEU A 57 -8.19 -6.35 -1.01
C LEU A 57 -9.11 -5.75 -2.06
N LEU A 58 -10.06 -4.92 -1.62
CA LEU A 58 -11.11 -4.38 -2.48
C LEU A 58 -11.87 -5.54 -3.18
N ASP A 59 -12.32 -5.34 -4.42
CA ASP A 59 -13.06 -6.33 -5.20
C ASP A 59 -12.14 -7.33 -5.95
N HIS A 60 -10.99 -6.88 -6.47
CA HIS A 60 -10.08 -7.71 -7.28
C HIS A 60 -8.59 -7.56 -6.94
N GLY A 61 -8.25 -6.67 -6.00
CA GLY A 61 -6.89 -6.37 -5.59
C GLY A 61 -6.31 -7.38 -4.61
N PHE A 62 -5.00 -7.29 -4.39
CA PHE A 62 -4.33 -8.01 -3.31
C PHE A 62 -2.97 -7.41 -2.98
N VAL A 63 -2.44 -7.79 -1.82
CA VAL A 63 -1.01 -7.73 -1.47
C VAL A 63 -0.52 -9.14 -1.18
N ARG A 64 0.63 -9.49 -1.73
CA ARG A 64 1.30 -10.79 -1.51
C ARG A 64 2.76 -10.56 -1.19
N VAL A 65 3.25 -11.16 -0.11
CA VAL A 65 4.69 -11.12 0.22
C VAL A 65 5.42 -12.12 -0.66
N ILE A 66 6.51 -11.68 -1.29
CA ILE A 66 7.28 -12.49 -2.23
C ILE A 66 8.63 -12.85 -1.65
N ASP A 67 9.22 -11.93 -0.89
CA ASP A 67 10.54 -12.10 -0.30
C ASP A 67 10.76 -11.07 0.82
N TYR A 68 11.68 -11.35 1.72
CA TYR A 68 12.13 -10.41 2.74
C TYR A 68 13.56 -10.71 3.17
N MET A 69 14.20 -9.71 3.78
CA MET A 69 15.55 -9.80 4.32
C MET A 69 15.60 -9.11 5.68
N GLY A 70 16.14 -9.79 6.69
CA GLY A 70 16.29 -9.26 8.04
C GLY A 70 15.06 -9.50 8.93
N ASP A 71 15.24 -9.21 10.21
CA ASP A 71 14.28 -9.31 11.30
C ASP A 71 14.59 -8.22 12.36
N ASP A 72 13.91 -8.21 13.49
CA ASP A 72 14.21 -7.27 14.59
C ASP A 72 15.69 -7.37 15.05
N SER A 73 16.29 -8.57 15.00
CA SER A 73 17.69 -8.79 15.37
C SER A 73 18.66 -8.14 14.39
N ALA A 74 18.34 -8.10 13.10
CA ALA A 74 19.13 -7.43 12.08
C ALA A 74 19.26 -5.92 12.34
N ILE A 75 18.18 -5.28 12.82
CA ILE A 75 18.17 -3.86 13.23
C ILE A 75 19.16 -3.65 14.38
N VAL A 76 19.08 -4.50 15.41
CA VAL A 76 19.96 -4.44 16.59
C VAL A 76 21.41 -4.71 16.22
N GLN A 77 21.65 -5.70 15.36
CA GLN A 77 22.97 -6.03 14.86
C GLN A 77 23.59 -4.82 14.15
N ALA A 78 22.87 -4.20 13.22
CA ALA A 78 23.32 -3.03 12.49
C ALA A 78 23.65 -1.86 13.42
N ALA A 79 22.79 -1.58 14.41
CA ALA A 79 23.02 -0.52 15.38
C ALA A 79 24.24 -0.80 16.27
N ARG A 80 24.48 -2.06 16.67
CA ARG A 80 25.58 -2.44 17.57
C ARG A 80 26.95 -2.49 16.88
N VAL A 81 27.01 -2.56 15.55
CA VAL A 81 28.30 -2.38 14.83
C VAL A 81 28.94 -1.04 15.21
N SER A 82 28.13 -0.02 15.53
CA SER A 82 28.61 1.27 16.02
C SER A 82 29.13 1.27 17.47
N TYR A 83 28.83 0.25 18.28
CA TYR A 83 29.12 0.22 19.73
C TYR A 83 30.11 -0.88 20.15
N GLY A 84 30.61 -1.72 19.23
CA GLY A 84 31.50 -2.84 19.56
C GLY A 84 30.79 -4.02 20.25
N ARG A 85 31.50 -5.15 20.43
CA ARG A 85 30.93 -6.41 20.99
C ARG A 85 30.50 -6.24 22.46
N GLY A 86 29.26 -5.82 22.69
CA GLY A 86 28.57 -5.84 24.00
C GLY A 86 27.61 -7.02 24.14
N THR A 87 27.34 -7.42 25.40
CA THR A 87 26.52 -8.56 25.81
C THR A 87 25.10 -8.53 25.25
N ARG A 88 24.56 -9.71 24.91
CA ARG A 88 23.23 -9.91 24.31
C ARG A 88 22.21 -10.25 25.40
N ARG A 89 21.21 -9.39 25.64
CA ARG A 89 19.96 -9.78 26.33
C ARG A 89 18.74 -9.28 25.55
N VAL A 90 17.70 -10.10 25.42
CA VAL A 90 16.48 -9.80 24.63
C VAL A 90 15.75 -8.53 25.11
N GLN A 91 15.71 -8.28 26.42
CA GLN A 91 15.13 -7.03 26.95
C GLN A 91 15.94 -5.79 26.57
N GLU A 92 17.27 -5.92 26.39
CA GLU A 92 18.13 -4.83 25.91
C GLU A 92 17.88 -4.54 24.42
N ASP A 93 17.52 -5.56 23.63
CA ASP A 93 17.28 -5.46 22.19
C ASP A 93 16.01 -4.65 21.87
N ALA A 94 14.89 -4.98 22.54
CA ALA A 94 13.65 -4.22 22.40
C ALA A 94 13.79 -2.77 22.89
N GLY A 95 14.52 -2.57 24.00
CA GLY A 95 14.87 -1.24 24.50
C GLY A 95 15.66 -0.42 23.47
N LEU A 96 16.64 -1.04 22.80
CA LEU A 96 17.44 -0.40 21.76
C LEU A 96 16.59 -0.03 20.54
N ILE A 97 15.76 -0.94 20.00
CA ILE A 97 14.88 -0.63 18.86
C ILE A 97 13.96 0.56 19.18
N ARG A 98 13.36 0.58 20.37
CA ARG A 98 12.53 1.70 20.84
C ARG A 98 13.33 3.00 20.95
N TYR A 99 14.56 2.94 21.48
CA TYR A 99 15.45 4.09 21.56
C TYR A 99 15.76 4.65 20.16
N LEU A 100 16.11 3.80 19.21
CA LEU A 100 16.43 4.19 17.83
C LEU A 100 15.22 4.85 17.15
N MET A 101 14.03 4.25 17.27
CA MET A 101 12.79 4.81 16.69
C MET A 101 12.48 6.20 17.27
N ARG A 102 12.56 6.34 18.61
CA ARG A 102 12.27 7.60 19.32
C ARG A 102 13.23 8.73 18.91
N HIS A 103 14.51 8.42 18.75
CA HIS A 103 15.55 9.39 18.39
C HIS A 103 15.77 9.48 16.86
N ARG A 104 14.85 8.91 16.06
CA ARG A 104 14.88 8.95 14.60
C ARG A 104 16.22 8.45 14.01
N HIS A 105 16.86 7.48 14.66
CA HIS A 105 18.04 6.79 14.13
C HIS A 105 17.56 5.73 13.12
N SER A 106 17.35 6.16 11.86
CA SER A 106 16.67 5.36 10.84
C SER A 106 17.54 4.31 10.16
N THR A 107 18.84 4.54 10.03
CA THR A 107 19.73 3.69 9.22
C THR A 107 19.78 2.21 9.64
N PRO A 108 19.66 1.82 10.93
CA PRO A 108 19.56 0.40 11.28
C PRO A 108 18.28 -0.27 10.75
N PHE A 109 17.18 0.47 10.59
CA PHE A 109 15.93 -0.06 10.03
C PHE A 109 16.05 -0.30 8.52
N GLU A 110 16.89 0.46 7.81
CA GLU A 110 17.12 0.29 6.37
C GLU A 110 17.79 -1.06 6.02
N MET A 111 18.35 -1.76 7.01
CA MET A 111 18.95 -3.09 6.86
C MET A 111 17.94 -4.23 6.75
N CYS A 112 16.65 -3.92 6.90
CA CYS A 112 15.54 -4.84 6.67
C CYS A 112 14.81 -4.47 5.37
N GLU A 113 14.60 -5.42 4.47
CA GLU A 113 13.89 -5.19 3.20
C GLU A 113 12.74 -6.18 2.98
N ILE A 114 11.71 -5.76 2.26
CA ILE A 114 10.58 -6.61 1.88
C ILE A 114 10.14 -6.33 0.44
N LYS A 115 9.71 -7.38 -0.25
CA LYS A 115 9.23 -7.35 -1.63
C LYS A 115 7.79 -7.87 -1.69
N PHE A 116 6.91 -7.03 -2.23
CA PHE A 116 5.51 -7.34 -2.42
C PHE A 116 5.19 -7.51 -3.90
N HIS A 117 4.25 -8.40 -4.21
CA HIS A 117 3.47 -8.38 -5.43
C HIS A 117 2.11 -7.76 -5.09
N VAL A 118 1.76 -6.67 -5.78
CA VAL A 118 0.56 -5.90 -5.47
C VAL A 118 -0.26 -5.78 -6.75
N LYS A 119 -1.56 -6.08 -6.63
CA LYS A 119 -2.56 -5.80 -7.66
C LYS A 119 -3.48 -4.71 -7.15
N LEU A 120 -3.59 -3.62 -7.90
CA LEU A 120 -4.27 -2.40 -7.48
C LEU A 120 -4.79 -1.59 -8.67
N PRO A 121 -5.82 -0.76 -8.50
CA PRO A 121 -6.28 0.18 -9.53
C PRO A 121 -5.23 1.24 -9.85
N ILE A 122 -5.20 1.71 -11.10
CA ILE A 122 -4.24 2.71 -11.59
C ILE A 122 -4.29 4.00 -10.74
N PHE A 123 -5.47 4.47 -10.31
CA PHE A 123 -5.53 5.68 -9.46
C PHE A 123 -4.88 5.51 -8.09
N ILE A 124 -4.85 4.29 -7.53
CA ILE A 124 -4.12 3.97 -6.30
C ILE A 124 -2.62 3.90 -6.60
N ALA A 125 -2.24 3.21 -7.68
CA ALA A 125 -0.85 3.11 -8.12
C ALA A 125 -0.20 4.50 -8.26
N ARG A 126 -0.93 5.48 -8.81
CA ARG A 126 -0.46 6.87 -8.94
C ARG A 126 -0.20 7.59 -7.62
N GLN A 127 -0.90 7.23 -6.54
CA GLN A 127 -0.62 7.77 -5.20
C GLN A 127 0.57 7.06 -4.55
N TRP A 128 0.68 5.75 -4.78
CA TRP A 128 1.69 4.89 -4.20
C TRP A 128 3.07 5.15 -4.81
N ILE A 129 3.17 5.33 -6.13
CA ILE A 129 4.45 5.56 -6.84
C ILE A 129 5.16 6.86 -6.42
N ARG A 130 4.48 7.75 -5.69
CA ARG A 130 5.06 8.97 -5.10
C ARG A 130 6.08 8.68 -3.99
N HIS A 131 6.08 7.46 -3.47
CA HIS A 131 7.06 6.97 -2.49
C HIS A 131 8.33 6.51 -3.20
N ARG A 132 9.19 7.48 -3.49
CA ARG A 132 10.36 7.35 -4.39
C ARG A 132 11.51 6.47 -3.87
N MET A 133 11.52 6.17 -2.58
CA MET A 133 12.58 5.35 -1.95
C MET A 133 12.29 3.84 -2.03
N ALA A 134 11.55 3.43 -3.07
CA ALA A 134 11.21 2.05 -3.33
C ALA A 134 11.56 1.68 -4.77
N ASN A 135 11.75 0.39 -5.04
CA ASN A 135 11.95 -0.13 -6.39
C ASN A 135 10.64 -0.73 -6.89
N VAL A 136 10.24 -0.34 -8.11
CA VAL A 136 8.95 -0.76 -8.69
C VAL A 136 9.17 -1.33 -10.09
N ASN A 137 8.51 -2.44 -10.39
CA ASN A 137 8.39 -2.97 -11.74
C ASN A 137 6.92 -3.29 -12.01
N GLU A 138 6.30 -2.50 -12.88
CA GLU A 138 4.88 -2.56 -13.18
C GLU A 138 4.60 -3.30 -14.49
N TYR A 139 3.46 -4.01 -14.50
CA TYR A 139 2.90 -4.61 -15.69
C TYR A 139 2.73 -3.56 -16.80
N SER A 140 3.43 -3.75 -17.91
CA SER A 140 3.42 -2.79 -19.01
C SER A 140 2.35 -3.14 -20.03
N ALA A 141 1.30 -2.33 -20.06
CA ALA A 141 0.26 -2.36 -21.09
C ALA A 141 0.79 -1.97 -22.50
N ARG A 142 2.11 -1.76 -22.68
CA ARG A 142 2.75 -1.62 -24.01
C ARG A 142 3.05 -2.97 -24.62
N TYR A 143 3.37 -3.94 -23.77
CA TYR A 143 3.82 -5.26 -24.18
C TYR A 143 2.75 -6.32 -23.97
N SER A 144 1.75 -6.03 -23.15
CA SER A 144 0.72 -7.00 -22.76
C SER A 144 -0.68 -6.39 -22.82
N ILE A 145 -1.68 -7.25 -22.95
CA ILE A 145 -3.09 -6.88 -22.88
C ILE A 145 -3.48 -6.86 -21.41
N LEU A 146 -4.10 -5.77 -20.95
CA LEU A 146 -4.59 -5.67 -19.57
C LEU A 146 -5.81 -6.57 -19.36
N ASP A 147 -5.94 -7.14 -18.17
CA ASP A 147 -7.11 -7.93 -17.80
C ASP A 147 -8.38 -7.06 -17.73
N LYS A 148 -9.54 -7.65 -18.01
CA LYS A 148 -10.86 -7.00 -17.89
C LYS A 148 -11.28 -6.93 -16.42
N GLU A 149 -10.54 -6.19 -15.62
CA GLU A 149 -10.79 -6.02 -14.18
C GLU A 149 -10.71 -4.54 -13.79
N PHE A 150 -11.77 -4.06 -13.16
CA PHE A 150 -11.93 -2.65 -12.77
C PHE A 150 -12.41 -2.59 -11.33
N TYR A 151 -11.92 -1.61 -10.58
CA TYR A 151 -12.43 -1.35 -9.25
C TYR A 151 -13.78 -0.67 -9.31
N ILE A 152 -14.77 -1.29 -8.66
CA ILE A 152 -16.08 -0.73 -8.37
C ILE A 152 -16.21 -0.68 -6.83
N PRO A 153 -16.44 0.50 -6.24
CA PRO A 153 -16.56 0.61 -4.79
C PRO A 153 -17.78 -0.16 -4.29
N ALA A 154 -17.66 -0.76 -3.11
CA ALA A 154 -18.81 -1.28 -2.39
C ALA A 154 -19.78 -0.13 -2.04
N PRO A 155 -21.10 -0.36 -1.97
CA PRO A 155 -22.08 0.68 -1.69
C PRO A 155 -21.76 1.53 -0.44
N GLU A 156 -21.30 0.89 0.63
CA GLU A 156 -20.89 1.52 1.89
C GLU A 156 -19.64 2.41 1.76
N ALA A 157 -18.85 2.25 0.71
CA ALA A 157 -17.70 3.07 0.39
C ALA A 157 -18.04 4.22 -0.58
N LEU A 158 -19.24 4.21 -1.18
CA LEU A 158 -19.69 5.24 -2.11
C LEU A 158 -20.29 6.41 -1.35
N ALA A 159 -19.51 7.49 -1.19
CA ALA A 159 -19.90 8.62 -0.37
C ALA A 159 -19.71 9.96 -1.07
N ALA A 160 -20.53 10.92 -0.68
CA ALA A 160 -20.39 12.32 -1.05
C ALA A 160 -19.07 12.91 -0.54
N GLN A 161 -18.70 14.08 -1.07
CA GLN A 161 -17.56 14.84 -0.57
C GLN A 161 -17.84 15.40 0.84
N SER A 162 -16.89 15.27 1.77
CA SER A 162 -17.05 15.91 3.09
C SER A 162 -16.99 17.43 3.01
N LEU A 163 -17.89 18.11 3.74
CA LEU A 163 -17.96 19.58 3.85
C LEU A 163 -16.85 20.15 4.74
N THR A 164 -16.37 19.38 5.72
CA THR A 164 -15.36 19.81 6.70
C THR A 164 -13.96 19.32 6.34
N ASN A 165 -13.85 18.16 5.68
CA ASN A 165 -12.59 17.59 5.21
C ASN A 165 -12.58 17.51 3.68
N ARG A 166 -11.91 18.46 3.01
CA ARG A 166 -11.79 18.49 1.54
C ARG A 166 -11.07 17.27 0.94
N GLN A 167 -10.40 16.45 1.76
CA GLN A 167 -9.73 15.22 1.34
C GLN A 167 -10.52 13.96 1.73
N GLY A 168 -11.62 14.11 2.49
CA GLY A 168 -12.37 13.01 3.08
C GLY A 168 -13.76 12.80 2.48
N ARG A 169 -14.35 11.66 2.85
CA ARG A 169 -15.73 11.29 2.51
C ARG A 169 -16.73 11.84 3.53
N GLY A 170 -17.90 12.24 3.04
CA GLY A 170 -19.07 12.65 3.79
C GLY A 170 -20.08 11.52 3.91
N ALA A 171 -21.38 11.83 3.76
CA ALA A 171 -22.45 10.85 3.84
C ALA A 171 -22.39 9.84 2.70
N VAL A 172 -22.66 8.57 3.00
CA VAL A 172 -22.82 7.49 2.01
C VAL A 172 -24.03 7.81 1.12
N LEU A 173 -23.87 7.66 -0.20
CA LEU A 173 -24.96 7.81 -1.14
C LEU A 173 -25.98 6.68 -0.96
N GLN A 174 -27.27 6.96 -1.13
CA GLN A 174 -28.33 6.00 -0.90
C GLN A 174 -29.34 5.98 -2.05
N GLY A 175 -30.16 4.93 -2.10
CA GLY A 175 -31.28 4.81 -3.03
C GLY A 175 -30.86 4.86 -4.51
N GLU A 176 -31.69 5.49 -5.33
CA GLU A 176 -31.53 5.54 -6.78
C GLU A 176 -30.23 6.22 -7.23
N GLU A 177 -29.76 7.23 -6.48
CA GLU A 177 -28.51 7.92 -6.81
C GLU A 177 -27.30 6.98 -6.69
N ALA A 178 -27.22 6.19 -5.61
CA ALA A 178 -26.13 5.23 -5.43
C ALA A 178 -26.12 4.16 -6.53
N VAL A 179 -27.30 3.64 -6.89
CA VAL A 179 -27.46 2.66 -7.99
C VAL A 179 -27.00 3.26 -9.31
N MET A 180 -27.49 4.46 -9.64
CA MET A 180 -27.12 5.17 -10.87
C MET A 180 -25.60 5.37 -10.96
N VAL A 181 -24.95 5.82 -9.89
CA VAL A 181 -23.49 6.06 -9.89
C VAL A 181 -22.70 4.76 -10.07
N LEU A 182 -23.10 3.67 -9.41
CA LEU A 182 -22.44 2.37 -9.59
C LEU A 182 -22.60 1.85 -11.02
N ASP A 183 -23.78 2.02 -11.60
CA ASP A 183 -24.06 1.61 -12.98
C ASP A 183 -23.28 2.44 -13.99
N LEU A 184 -23.10 3.75 -13.77
CA LEU A 184 -22.23 4.60 -14.59
C LEU A 184 -20.79 4.09 -14.55
N LEU A 185 -20.22 3.88 -13.35
CA LEU A 185 -18.84 3.40 -13.19
C LEU A 185 -18.62 2.05 -13.89
N ARG A 186 -19.57 1.13 -13.77
CA ARG A 186 -19.50 -0.19 -14.42
C ARG A 186 -19.62 -0.07 -15.93
N THR A 187 -20.65 0.63 -16.40
CA THR A 187 -20.95 0.78 -17.84
C THR A 187 -19.79 1.47 -18.58
N ASP A 188 -19.23 2.51 -17.99
CA ASP A 188 -18.12 3.24 -18.61
C ASP A 188 -16.86 2.37 -18.69
N ALA A 189 -16.51 1.66 -17.62
CA ALA A 189 -15.36 0.76 -17.61
C ALA A 189 -15.51 -0.38 -18.62
N GLU A 190 -16.70 -1.00 -18.68
CA GLU A 190 -17.00 -2.08 -19.62
C GLU A 190 -16.97 -1.60 -21.08
N ARG A 191 -17.53 -0.42 -21.36
CA ARG A 191 -17.52 0.20 -22.69
C ARG A 191 -16.10 0.53 -23.13
N CYS A 192 -15.34 1.23 -22.29
CA CYS A 192 -13.94 1.57 -22.59
C CYS A 192 -13.11 0.31 -22.86
N TYR A 193 -13.33 -0.77 -22.13
CA TYR A 193 -12.62 -2.02 -22.39
C TYR A 193 -13.08 -2.72 -23.68
N ALA A 194 -14.37 -2.70 -23.99
CA ALA A 194 -14.88 -3.23 -25.26
C ALA A 194 -14.29 -2.48 -26.46
N ASP A 195 -14.21 -1.15 -26.36
CA ASP A 195 -13.54 -0.30 -27.37
C ASP A 195 -12.04 -0.59 -27.44
N TYR A 196 -11.38 -0.81 -26.29
CA TYR A 196 -9.96 -1.22 -26.22
C TYR A 196 -9.72 -2.53 -26.96
N ALA A 197 -10.52 -3.57 -26.69
CA ALA A 197 -10.43 -4.86 -27.37
C ALA A 197 -10.72 -4.72 -28.89
N THR A 198 -11.72 -3.91 -29.25
CA THR A 198 -12.06 -3.61 -30.65
C THR A 198 -10.94 -2.88 -31.38
N MET A 199 -10.24 -1.95 -30.71
CA MET A 199 -9.08 -1.25 -31.26
C MET A 199 -7.89 -2.18 -31.42
N LEU A 200 -7.60 -3.04 -30.42
CA LEU A 200 -6.52 -4.00 -30.47
C LEU A 200 -6.65 -4.97 -31.65
N ASN A 201 -7.85 -5.52 -31.86
CA ASN A 201 -8.09 -6.57 -32.86
C ASN A 201 -7.15 -7.77 -32.68
N GLU A 202 -6.99 -8.24 -31.44
CA GLU A 202 -6.16 -9.39 -31.08
C GLU A 202 -6.95 -10.34 -30.15
N GLY A 203 -6.47 -11.58 -30.00
CA GLY A 203 -7.09 -12.57 -29.10
C GLY A 203 -8.26 -13.30 -29.75
N GLU A 204 -9.27 -13.65 -28.94
CA GLU A 204 -10.39 -14.49 -29.37
C GLU A 204 -11.29 -13.83 -30.42
N GLN A 205 -11.34 -12.49 -30.44
CA GLN A 205 -12.21 -11.70 -31.32
C GLN A 205 -11.39 -10.93 -32.37
N THR A 206 -10.52 -11.64 -33.08
CA THR A 206 -9.70 -11.04 -34.14
C THR A 206 -10.44 -11.05 -35.47
N ASP A 207 -10.62 -9.88 -36.09
CA ASP A 207 -11.09 -9.71 -37.46
C ASP A 207 -9.89 -9.68 -38.43
N PRO A 208 -9.73 -10.68 -39.33
CA PRO A 208 -8.59 -10.75 -40.24
C PRO A 208 -8.57 -9.62 -41.29
N SER A 209 -9.66 -8.86 -41.45
CA SER A 209 -9.72 -7.72 -42.38
C SER A 209 -9.14 -6.43 -41.79
N ARG A 210 -8.88 -6.38 -40.48
CA ARG A 210 -8.41 -5.20 -39.76
C ARG A 210 -6.97 -5.39 -39.29
N GLN A 211 -6.19 -4.31 -39.31
CA GLN A 211 -4.78 -4.35 -38.87
C GLN A 211 -4.61 -4.39 -37.34
N GLY A 212 -5.53 -3.76 -36.60
CA GLY A 212 -5.37 -3.55 -35.15
C GLY A 212 -4.48 -2.34 -34.81
N LEU A 213 -4.83 -1.65 -33.72
CA LEU A 213 -4.07 -0.52 -33.20
C LEU A 213 -2.97 -1.03 -32.25
N ALA A 214 -1.79 -0.41 -32.28
CA ALA A 214 -0.72 -0.77 -31.37
C ALA A 214 -1.18 -0.72 -29.91
N ARG A 215 -0.80 -1.72 -29.11
CA ARG A 215 -1.21 -1.86 -27.69
C ARG A 215 -1.00 -0.58 -26.88
N GLU A 216 0.08 0.14 -27.14
CA GLU A 216 0.39 1.39 -26.43
C GLU A 216 -0.51 2.57 -26.74
N LEU A 217 -1.14 2.56 -27.92
CA LEU A 217 -2.14 3.54 -28.30
C LEU A 217 -3.54 3.10 -27.89
N ALA A 218 -3.87 1.81 -28.07
CA ALA A 218 -5.18 1.28 -27.75
C ALA A 218 -5.56 1.48 -26.28
N ARG A 219 -4.60 1.30 -25.34
CA ARG A 219 -4.87 1.43 -23.90
C ARG A 219 -5.25 2.85 -23.42
N MET A 220 -5.11 3.87 -24.26
CA MET A 220 -5.28 5.27 -23.84
C MET A 220 -6.71 5.60 -23.41
N ASN A 221 -7.70 4.81 -23.84
CA ASN A 221 -9.10 4.99 -23.49
C ASN A 221 -9.51 4.29 -22.17
N LEU A 222 -8.62 3.49 -21.58
CA LEU A 222 -8.92 2.77 -20.34
C LEU A 222 -9.08 3.72 -19.16
N THR A 223 -10.04 3.40 -18.29
CA THR A 223 -10.38 4.19 -17.12
C THR A 223 -9.35 3.99 -15.99
N LEU A 224 -9.22 5.00 -15.11
CA LEU A 224 -8.26 4.96 -14.00
C LEU A 224 -8.56 3.88 -12.94
N ASN A 225 -9.77 3.33 -12.92
CA ASN A 225 -10.14 2.22 -12.03
C ASN A 225 -9.72 0.85 -12.57
N THR A 226 -9.15 0.76 -13.78
CA THR A 226 -8.55 -0.48 -14.31
C THR A 226 -7.45 -0.98 -13.37
N TYR A 227 -7.41 -2.28 -13.12
CA TYR A 227 -6.35 -2.90 -12.31
C TYR A 227 -5.03 -3.02 -13.08
N THR A 228 -3.95 -2.74 -12.37
CA THR A 228 -2.57 -3.02 -12.76
C THR A 228 -1.92 -3.90 -11.68
N GLN A 229 -0.72 -4.40 -11.96
CA GLN A 229 0.05 -5.22 -11.03
C GLN A 229 1.51 -4.79 -11.05
N TRP A 230 2.17 -4.84 -9.90
CA TRP A 230 3.61 -4.60 -9.83
C TRP A 230 4.30 -5.44 -8.77
N TYR A 231 5.62 -5.55 -8.93
CA TYR A 231 6.50 -5.81 -7.81
C TYR A 231 6.93 -4.48 -7.19
N TRP A 232 6.82 -4.39 -5.86
CA TRP A 232 7.22 -3.23 -5.07
C TRP A 232 8.14 -3.68 -3.94
N LYS A 233 9.39 -3.22 -3.96
CA LYS A 233 10.41 -3.54 -2.95
C LYS A 233 10.81 -2.27 -2.19
N THR A 234 10.90 -2.35 -0.87
CA THR A 234 11.34 -1.24 -0.02
C THR A 234 12.06 -1.75 1.21
N ASP A 235 12.87 -0.91 1.84
CA ASP A 235 13.37 -1.14 3.19
C ASP A 235 12.33 -0.76 4.27
N LEU A 236 12.58 -1.21 5.50
CA LEU A 236 11.63 -1.03 6.61
C LEU A 236 11.47 0.43 7.04
N HIS A 237 12.51 1.27 6.94
CA HIS A 237 12.37 2.69 7.27
C HIS A 237 11.39 3.38 6.31
N ASN A 238 11.56 3.14 5.01
CA ASN A 238 10.69 3.70 3.98
C ASN A 238 9.30 3.04 3.97
N LEU A 239 9.19 1.77 4.36
CA LEU A 239 7.89 1.13 4.62
C LEU A 239 7.15 1.81 5.77
N PHE A 240 7.81 2.06 6.91
CA PHE A 240 7.19 2.80 8.02
C PHE A 240 6.77 4.21 7.61
N HIS A 241 7.57 4.89 6.78
CA HIS A 241 7.16 6.17 6.22
C HIS A 241 5.90 6.05 5.35
N PHE A 242 5.85 5.07 4.43
CA PHE A 242 4.67 4.76 3.63
C PHE A 242 3.44 4.53 4.52
N LEU A 243 3.56 3.65 5.53
CA LEU A 243 2.48 3.29 6.44
C LEU A 243 2.02 4.50 7.25
N SER A 244 2.93 5.37 7.71
CA SER A 244 2.55 6.59 8.45
C SER A 244 1.71 7.57 7.64
N LEU A 245 1.85 7.58 6.30
CA LEU A 245 1.10 8.46 5.42
C LEU A 245 -0.14 7.81 4.82
N ARG A 246 -0.17 6.47 4.74
CA ARG A 246 -1.21 5.74 4.00
C ARG A 246 -2.14 4.94 4.89
N ALA A 247 -1.73 4.55 6.10
CA ALA A 247 -2.61 4.01 7.14
C ALA A 247 -3.25 5.13 7.99
N ASP A 248 -3.27 6.36 7.46
CA ASP A 248 -3.85 7.54 8.10
C ASP A 248 -5.30 7.77 7.66
N ALA A 249 -6.13 8.34 8.55
CA ALA A 249 -7.54 8.59 8.27
C ALA A 249 -7.76 9.61 7.11
N HIS A 250 -6.81 10.50 6.87
CA HIS A 250 -6.85 11.48 5.77
C HIS A 250 -6.43 10.89 4.42
N ALA A 251 -5.78 9.72 4.41
CA ALA A 251 -5.51 9.02 3.16
C ALA A 251 -6.82 8.52 2.54
N GLN A 252 -6.87 8.50 1.21
CA GLN A 252 -8.01 7.94 0.49
C GLN A 252 -8.26 6.50 0.96
N TYR A 253 -9.53 6.14 1.19
CA TYR A 253 -9.93 4.84 1.74
C TYR A 253 -9.25 3.68 1.02
N GLU A 254 -9.24 3.68 -0.31
CA GLU A 254 -8.72 2.54 -1.05
C GLU A 254 -7.23 2.30 -0.81
N ILE A 255 -6.36 3.32 -0.77
CA ILE A 255 -4.93 3.10 -0.44
C ILE A 255 -4.74 2.73 1.04
N ARG A 256 -5.65 3.18 1.92
CA ARG A 256 -5.64 2.82 3.34
C ARG A 256 -5.89 1.33 3.55
N VAL A 257 -6.81 0.72 2.80
CA VAL A 257 -7.06 -0.74 2.82
C VAL A 257 -5.76 -1.53 2.56
N TYR A 258 -4.93 -1.09 1.59
CA TYR A 258 -3.62 -1.70 1.34
C TYR A 258 -2.64 -1.45 2.48
N ALA A 259 -2.56 -0.21 2.97
CA ALA A 259 -1.64 0.14 4.05
C ALA A 259 -1.94 -0.60 5.35
N GLU A 260 -3.21 -0.78 5.72
CA GLU A 260 -3.63 -1.54 6.89
C GLU A 260 -3.27 -3.03 6.76
N ALA A 261 -3.45 -3.62 5.58
CA ALA A 261 -3.03 -4.99 5.31
C ALA A 261 -1.51 -5.15 5.39
N MET A 262 -0.76 -4.20 4.81
CA MET A 262 0.69 -4.17 4.90
C MET A 262 1.18 -3.98 6.33
N LEU A 263 0.50 -3.16 7.14
CA LEU A 263 0.85 -2.96 8.55
C LEU A 263 0.73 -4.27 9.35
N ARG A 264 -0.30 -5.08 9.10
CA ARG A 264 -0.42 -6.44 9.71
C ARG A 264 0.70 -7.37 9.26
N ILE A 265 1.11 -7.31 7.99
CA ILE A 265 2.25 -8.06 7.47
C ILE A 265 3.55 -7.61 8.15
N THR A 266 3.76 -6.30 8.29
CA THR A 266 4.95 -5.74 8.95
C THR A 266 5.00 -6.14 10.42
N GLU A 267 3.86 -6.21 11.10
CA GLU A 267 3.76 -6.70 12.48
C GLU A 267 4.15 -8.19 12.60
N ALA A 268 3.74 -9.02 11.64
CA ALA A 268 4.17 -10.42 11.57
C ALA A 268 5.67 -10.58 11.26
N TRP A 269 6.27 -9.60 10.59
CA TRP A 269 7.68 -9.61 10.19
C TRP A 269 8.63 -9.11 11.30
N VAL A 270 8.37 -7.93 11.83
CA VAL A 270 9.24 -7.20 12.77
C VAL A 270 8.37 -6.65 13.91
N PRO A 271 7.82 -7.51 14.78
CA PRO A 271 6.85 -7.12 15.80
C PRO A 271 7.39 -6.05 16.76
N VAL A 272 8.67 -6.11 17.13
CA VAL A 272 9.25 -5.17 18.09
C VAL A 272 9.42 -3.78 17.45
N ALA A 273 9.95 -3.72 16.22
CA ALA A 273 10.03 -2.48 15.46
C ALA A 273 8.66 -1.91 15.13
N THR A 274 7.68 -2.76 14.80
CA THR A 274 6.31 -2.34 14.50
C THR A 274 5.64 -1.74 15.73
N GLN A 275 5.79 -2.33 16.92
CA GLN A 275 5.28 -1.74 18.15
C GLN A 275 5.94 -0.39 18.45
N ALA A 276 7.27 -0.28 18.27
CA ALA A 276 7.96 1.00 18.42
C ALA A 276 7.46 2.06 17.41
N PHE A 277 7.20 1.65 16.16
CA PHE A 277 6.63 2.51 15.14
C PHE A 277 5.22 2.98 15.52
N ARG A 278 4.36 2.09 16.03
CA ARG A 278 3.02 2.44 16.53
C ARG A 278 3.10 3.49 17.64
N ASP A 279 3.96 3.27 18.62
CA ASP A 279 4.07 4.15 19.79
C ASP A 279 4.66 5.53 19.47
N TYR A 280 5.70 5.58 18.63
CA TYR A 280 6.51 6.80 18.44
C TYR A 280 6.26 7.52 17.12
N ARG A 281 5.55 6.91 16.17
CA ARG A 281 5.29 7.49 14.84
C ARG A 281 3.81 7.51 14.48
N LEU A 282 3.13 6.37 14.52
CA LEU A 282 1.74 6.28 14.05
C LEU A 282 0.75 6.88 15.05
N GLY A 283 0.89 6.56 16.34
CA GLY A 283 0.04 7.08 17.42
C GLY A 283 0.58 8.34 18.10
N ALA A 284 1.68 8.89 17.61
CA ALA A 284 2.32 10.05 18.21
C ALA A 284 1.78 11.36 17.64
N VAL A 285 1.50 12.33 18.51
CA VAL A 285 1.15 13.70 18.12
C VAL A 285 2.42 14.56 18.13
N THR A 286 2.67 15.29 17.04
CA THR A 286 3.77 16.26 16.99
C THR A 286 3.25 17.63 17.36
N LEU A 287 3.79 18.23 18.42
CA LEU A 287 3.44 19.59 18.85
C LEU A 287 4.44 20.60 18.28
N SER A 288 3.93 21.68 17.71
CA SER A 288 4.75 22.84 17.35
C SER A 288 5.28 23.53 18.62
N ALA A 289 6.29 24.39 18.48
CA ALA A 289 6.80 25.17 19.61
C ALA A 289 5.69 26.01 20.29
N GLN A 290 4.75 26.53 19.49
CA GLN A 290 3.60 27.29 19.99
C GLN A 290 2.60 26.39 20.72
N MET A 291 2.28 25.21 20.18
CA MET A 291 1.44 24.22 20.87
C MET A 291 2.03 23.80 22.23
N VAL A 292 3.36 23.61 22.30
CA VAL A 292 4.05 23.28 23.55
C VAL A 292 3.95 24.43 24.56
N ASP A 293 4.11 25.68 24.13
CA ASP A 293 3.95 26.85 24.99
C ASP A 293 2.52 26.96 25.55
N VAL A 294 1.52 26.83 24.68
CA VAL A 294 0.10 26.83 25.06
C VAL A 294 -0.20 25.71 26.05
N LEU A 295 0.30 24.50 25.81
CA LEU A 295 0.11 23.37 26.72
C LEU A 295 0.74 23.66 28.09
N ARG A 296 1.96 24.23 28.13
CA ARG A 296 2.63 24.62 29.38
C ARG A 296 1.83 25.67 30.15
N ARG A 297 1.35 26.72 29.47
CA ARG A 297 0.55 27.79 30.08
C ARG A 297 -0.77 27.25 30.63
N ARG A 298 -1.46 26.38 29.89
CA ARG A 298 -2.67 25.70 30.37
C ARG A 298 -2.40 24.82 31.61
N LEU A 299 -1.30 24.06 31.60
CA LEU A 299 -0.90 23.25 32.77
C LEU A 299 -0.55 24.10 33.99
N ALA A 300 -0.13 25.35 33.79
CA ALA A 300 0.08 26.33 34.86
C ALA A 300 -1.23 27.00 35.34
N GLY A 301 -2.39 26.65 34.77
CA GLY A 301 -3.70 27.20 35.12
C GLY A 301 -4.08 28.46 34.35
N GLU A 302 -3.30 28.88 33.35
CA GLU A 302 -3.65 30.04 32.52
C GLU A 302 -4.79 29.72 31.56
N THR A 303 -5.72 30.68 31.41
CA THR A 303 -6.73 30.62 30.34
C THR A 303 -6.12 31.08 29.03
N VAL A 304 -5.84 30.12 28.15
CA VAL A 304 -5.34 30.36 26.79
C VAL A 304 -6.46 30.17 25.78
N THR A 305 -6.72 31.19 24.97
CA THR A 305 -7.71 31.23 23.89
C THR A 305 -7.02 31.24 22.52
N ALA A 306 -7.79 31.11 21.44
CA ALA A 306 -7.24 31.18 20.09
C ALA A 306 -6.49 32.50 19.85
N GLU A 307 -7.04 33.61 20.34
CA GLU A 307 -6.54 34.98 20.14
C GLU A 307 -5.20 35.23 20.84
N ASN A 308 -4.97 34.61 22.00
CA ASN A 308 -3.77 34.81 22.81
C ASN A 308 -2.77 33.64 22.77
N SER A 309 -3.03 32.65 21.90
CA SER A 309 -2.20 31.46 21.70
C SER A 309 -0.98 31.69 20.82
N GLY A 310 -1.03 32.70 19.94
CA GLY A 310 -0.05 32.90 18.88
C GLY A 310 -0.12 31.89 17.73
N MET A 311 -1.04 30.92 17.78
CA MET A 311 -1.25 29.92 16.72
C MET A 311 -2.21 30.44 15.64
N SER A 312 -2.08 29.93 14.42
CA SER A 312 -3.10 30.16 13.39
C SER A 312 -4.44 29.51 13.79
N ARG A 313 -5.57 29.98 13.26
CA ARG A 313 -6.89 29.38 13.54
C ARG A 313 -6.95 27.87 13.23
N ARG A 314 -6.25 27.44 12.19
CA ARG A 314 -6.18 26.03 11.80
C ARG A 314 -5.37 25.23 12.82
N GLU A 315 -4.19 25.72 13.16
CA GLU A 315 -3.30 25.09 14.15
C GLU A 315 -3.94 25.04 15.55
N TRP A 316 -4.69 26.08 15.92
CA TRP A 316 -5.50 26.09 17.15
C TRP A 316 -6.55 24.98 17.14
N THR A 317 -7.31 24.85 16.05
CA THR A 317 -8.30 23.78 15.90
C THR A 317 -7.66 22.39 16.02
N GLU A 318 -6.53 22.18 15.35
CA GLU A 318 -5.76 20.93 15.41
C GLU A 318 -5.27 20.64 16.84
N PHE A 319 -4.74 21.65 17.54
CA PHE A 319 -4.31 21.52 18.94
C PHE A 319 -5.47 21.15 19.88
N THR A 320 -6.61 21.86 19.79
CA THR A 320 -7.75 21.61 20.67
C THR A 320 -8.46 20.29 20.39
N ALA A 321 -8.34 19.75 19.17
CA ALA A 321 -8.85 18.41 18.85
C ALA A 321 -8.07 17.31 19.60
N HIS A 322 -6.77 17.51 19.83
CA HIS A 322 -5.95 16.58 20.62
C HIS A 322 -6.01 16.84 22.13
N PHE A 323 -6.17 18.11 22.53
CA PHE A 323 -6.21 18.54 23.93
C PHE A 323 -7.45 19.41 24.19
N PRO A 324 -8.64 18.80 24.28
CA PRO A 324 -9.87 19.53 24.53
C PRO A 324 -9.81 20.27 25.87
N LEU A 325 -10.48 21.42 25.94
CA LEU A 325 -10.61 22.18 27.19
C LEU A 325 -11.49 21.38 28.15
N VAL A 326 -10.92 20.93 29.27
CA VAL A 326 -11.73 20.43 30.39
C VAL A 326 -12.21 21.66 31.15
N VAL A 327 -13.47 22.06 30.94
CA VAL A 327 -14.11 23.08 31.78
C VAL A 327 -14.55 22.39 33.07
N PRO A 328 -14.12 22.84 34.26
CA PRO A 328 -14.63 22.29 35.52
C PRO A 328 -16.15 22.52 35.60
N GLY A 329 -16.94 21.46 35.50
CA GLY A 329 -18.40 21.48 35.71
C GLY A 329 -19.30 21.59 34.47
N GLY A 330 -18.80 21.36 33.25
CA GLY A 330 -19.63 21.29 32.04
C GLY A 330 -19.49 19.94 31.33
N ASP A 331 -20.60 19.34 30.91
CA ASP A 331 -20.59 18.14 30.06
C ASP A 331 -19.81 18.41 28.76
N PRO A 332 -19.09 17.40 28.23
CA PRO A 332 -18.31 17.56 27.01
C PRO A 332 -19.24 17.85 25.82
N ALA A 333 -18.98 18.97 25.12
CA ALA A 333 -19.64 19.35 23.88
C ALA A 333 -18.89 18.81 22.65
#